data_AF-A0A949PK94-F1
#
_entry.id   AF-A0A949PK94-F1
#
_cell.length_a   1.000
_cell.length_b   1.000
_cell.length_c   1.000
_cell.angle_alpha   90.00
_cell.angle_beta   90.00
_cell.angle_gamma   90.00
#
_symmetry.space_group_name_H-M   'P 1'
#
loop_
_entity.id
_entity.type
_entity.pdbx_description
1 polymer ?
#
loop_
_entity_poly.entity_id
_entity_poly.type
_entity_poly.pdbx_seq_one_letter_code
_entity_poly.pdbx_strand_id
1 'polypeptide(L)'
;MTRIVILTSLALLSACSQDDAPRSLSPEAANLPVPAKLPDAGEFARYLPSQAFTQLSIATNEAAALKRSIDTLIATPTQATLNQARTDWRLSYSAYITA
;
A
#
# COMPACT_ATOMS: atom_id res chain seq x y z
N MET A 1 -6.37 -30.59 -33.84
CA MET A 1 -6.41 -31.53 -32.70
C MET A 1 -6.20 -30.71 -31.43
N THR A 2 -7.28 -30.22 -30.85
CA THR A 2 -7.22 -29.15 -29.84
C THR A 2 -8.30 -29.40 -28.80
N ARG A 3 -8.17 -30.47 -28.00
CA ARG A 3 -9.14 -30.78 -26.93
C ARG A 3 -8.66 -31.73 -25.84
N ILE A 4 -7.36 -31.94 -25.70
CA ILE A 4 -6.77 -32.83 -24.67
C ILE A 4 -5.62 -32.10 -23.96
N VAL A 5 -5.89 -30.93 -23.38
CA VAL A 5 -4.92 -30.27 -22.48
C VAL A 5 -5.61 -29.70 -21.23
N ILE A 6 -6.93 -29.46 -21.28
CA ILE A 6 -7.65 -28.79 -20.18
C ILE A 6 -8.09 -29.77 -19.06
N LEU A 7 -8.19 -31.07 -19.35
CA LEU A 7 -8.73 -32.05 -18.40
C LEU A 7 -7.72 -32.57 -17.37
N THR A 8 -6.41 -32.38 -17.58
CA THR A 8 -5.38 -32.84 -16.62
C THR A 8 -5.08 -31.80 -15.54
N SER A 9 -5.34 -30.52 -15.78
CA SER A 9 -5.05 -29.43 -14.83
C SER A 9 -6.09 -29.32 -13.70
N LEU A 10 -7.36 -29.69 -13.94
CA LEU A 10 -8.38 -29.67 -12.88
C LEU A 10 -8.27 -30.83 -11.90
N ALA A 11 -7.68 -31.96 -12.29
CA ALA A 11 -7.53 -33.13 -11.41
C ALA A 11 -6.48 -32.92 -10.30
N LEU A 12 -5.55 -31.98 -10.48
CA LEU A 12 -4.50 -31.66 -9.52
C LEU A 12 -4.94 -30.67 -8.43
N LEU A 13 -6.11 -30.03 -8.58
CA LEU A 13 -6.66 -29.09 -7.60
C LEU A 13 -7.58 -29.76 -6.57
N SER A 14 -7.99 -31.01 -6.80
CA SER A 14 -8.88 -31.76 -5.90
C SER A 14 -8.13 -32.60 -4.84
N ALA A 15 -6.80 -32.53 -4.79
CA ALA A 15 -5.99 -33.25 -3.81
C ALA A 15 -5.77 -32.47 -2.49
N CYS A 16 -6.15 -31.20 -2.42
CA CYS A 16 -6.20 -30.45 -1.16
C CYS A 16 -7.56 -30.71 -0.49
N SER A 17 -7.74 -31.87 0.12
CA SER A 17 -8.84 -32.07 1.07
C SER A 17 -8.66 -31.10 2.23
N GLN A 18 -9.65 -30.25 2.52
CA GLN A 18 -9.68 -29.38 3.71
C GLN A 18 -9.88 -30.15 5.03
N ASP A 19 -9.91 -31.48 5.00
CA ASP A 19 -9.94 -32.32 6.19
C ASP A 19 -8.52 -32.48 6.78
N ASP A 20 -7.92 -31.38 7.22
CA ASP A 20 -6.82 -31.42 8.19
C ASP A 20 -7.42 -31.78 9.56
N ALA A 21 -7.75 -33.06 9.75
CA ALA A 21 -7.90 -33.59 11.09
C ALA A 21 -6.58 -33.36 11.85
N PRO A 22 -6.60 -32.80 13.07
CA PRO A 22 -5.37 -32.46 13.79
C PRO A 22 -4.57 -33.74 14.04
N ARG A 23 -3.50 -33.95 13.27
CA ARG A 23 -2.53 -35.00 13.55
C ARG A 23 -1.72 -34.56 14.75
N SER A 24 -1.76 -35.36 15.80
CA SER A 24 -0.91 -35.18 16.97
C SER A 24 0.54 -35.13 16.50
N LEU A 25 1.23 -34.02 16.80
CA LEU A 25 2.66 -33.91 16.56
C LEU A 25 3.40 -34.99 17.37
N SER A 26 4.52 -35.49 16.86
CA SER A 26 5.32 -36.48 17.59
C SER A 26 5.81 -35.89 18.93
N PRO A 27 6.07 -36.70 19.96
CA PRO A 27 6.54 -36.21 21.26
C PRO A 27 7.82 -35.36 21.16
N GLU A 28 8.66 -35.64 20.16
CA GLU A 28 9.89 -34.88 19.90
C GLU A 28 9.59 -33.45 19.39
N ALA A 29 8.50 -33.26 18.65
CA ALA A 29 8.08 -31.95 18.17
C ALA A 29 7.50 -31.04 19.27
N ALA A 30 7.07 -31.61 20.40
CA ALA A 30 6.62 -30.85 21.56
C ALA A 30 7.77 -30.12 22.30
N ASN A 31 9.01 -30.55 22.06
CA ASN A 31 10.22 -29.94 22.65
C ASN A 31 10.85 -28.87 21.75
N LEU A 32 10.30 -28.63 20.56
CA LEU A 32 10.78 -27.58 19.68
C LEU A 32 10.34 -26.22 20.23
N PRO A 33 11.22 -25.20 20.22
CA PRO A 33 10.82 -23.85 20.59
C PRO A 33 9.68 -23.40 19.70
N VAL A 34 8.64 -22.83 20.33
CA VAL A 34 7.48 -22.28 19.62
C VAL A 34 7.99 -21.24 18.62
N PRO A 35 7.67 -21.35 17.33
CA PRO A 35 8.05 -20.35 16.34
C PRO A 35 7.58 -18.97 16.78
N ALA A 36 8.41 -17.95 16.57
CA ALA A 36 8.00 -16.57 16.80
C ALA A 36 6.71 -16.30 16.00
N LYS A 37 5.69 -15.76 16.69
CA LYS A 37 4.46 -15.34 16.04
C LYS A 37 4.83 -14.33 14.95
N LEU A 38 4.45 -14.62 13.70
CA LEU A 38 4.57 -13.65 12.62
C LEU A 38 3.74 -12.40 12.98
N PRO A 39 4.20 -11.18 12.63
CA PRO A 39 3.42 -9.99 12.84
C PRO A 39 2.03 -10.14 12.21
N ASP A 40 1.00 -9.69 12.91
CA ASP A 40 -0.39 -9.83 12.45
C ASP A 40 -0.60 -9.00 11.17
N ALA A 41 -0.76 -9.68 10.04
CA ALA A 41 -1.06 -9.05 8.76
C ALA A 41 -2.37 -8.25 8.79
N GLY A 42 -3.28 -8.56 9.73
CA GLY A 42 -4.53 -7.83 9.93
C GLY A 42 -4.32 -6.39 10.43
N GLU A 43 -3.35 -6.15 11.31
CA GLU A 43 -3.00 -4.79 11.78
C GLU A 43 -2.48 -3.94 10.62
N PHE A 44 -1.57 -4.50 9.82
CA PHE A 44 -1.00 -3.81 8.66
C PHE A 44 -2.07 -3.49 7.60
N ALA A 45 -2.94 -4.46 7.30
CA ALA A 45 -4.03 -4.27 6.33
C ALA A 45 -5.05 -3.21 6.76
N ARG A 46 -5.30 -3.05 8.08
CA ARG A 46 -6.18 -2.00 8.61
C ARG A 46 -5.55 -0.62 8.54
N TYR A 47 -4.23 -0.53 8.68
CA TYR A 47 -3.50 0.74 8.66
C TYR A 47 -3.32 1.31 7.25
N LEU A 48 -3.12 0.45 6.24
CA LEU A 48 -2.83 0.84 4.87
C LEU A 48 -3.85 1.82 4.25
N PRO A 49 -5.19 1.58 4.32
CA PRO A 49 -6.15 2.52 3.76
C PRO A 49 -6.09 3.90 4.42
N SER A 50 -5.96 3.95 5.75
CA SER A 50 -5.86 5.21 6.49
C SER A 50 -4.62 5.99 6.08
N GLN A 51 -3.48 5.30 5.93
CA GLN A 51 -2.24 5.92 5.47
C GLN A 51 -2.39 6.46 4.05
N ALA A 52 -2.93 5.66 3.13
CA ALA A 52 -3.13 6.06 1.73
C ALA A 52 -4.05 7.28 1.60
N PHE A 53 -5.19 7.28 2.31
CA PHE A 53 -6.11 8.43 2.30
C PHE A 53 -5.47 9.68 2.91
N THR A 54 -4.68 9.52 3.97
CA THR A 54 -3.96 10.65 4.58
C THR A 54 -2.99 11.27 3.60
N GLN A 55 -2.17 10.47 2.92
CA GLN A 55 -1.20 10.98 1.97
C GLN A 55 -1.87 11.62 0.74
N LEU A 56 -2.93 11.01 0.22
CA LEU A 56 -3.70 11.59 -0.87
C LEU A 56 -4.31 12.95 -0.49
N SER A 57 -4.81 13.08 0.74
CA SER A 57 -5.34 14.35 1.24
C SER A 57 -4.25 15.42 1.34
N ILE A 58 -3.08 15.08 1.87
CA ILE A 58 -1.92 15.99 1.94
C ILE A 58 -1.52 16.44 0.53
N ALA A 59 -1.31 15.51 -0.40
CA ALA A 59 -0.93 15.82 -1.78
C ALA A 59 -1.94 16.75 -2.47
N THR A 60 -3.25 16.50 -2.25
CA THR A 60 -4.32 17.34 -2.81
C THR A 60 -4.29 18.76 -2.23
N ASN A 61 -4.10 18.88 -0.91
CA ASN A 61 -4.05 20.18 -0.24
C ASN A 61 -2.83 21.01 -0.68
N GLU A 62 -1.66 20.38 -0.78
CA GLU A 62 -0.44 21.05 -1.22
C GLU A 62 -0.52 21.46 -2.70
N ALA A 63 -1.13 20.64 -3.56
CA ALA A 63 -1.40 21.02 -4.96
C ALA A 63 -2.34 22.23 -5.06
N ALA A 64 -3.37 22.30 -4.21
CA ALA A 64 -4.28 23.45 -4.15
C ALA A 64 -3.58 24.71 -3.61
N ALA A 65 -2.65 24.57 -2.67
CA ALA A 65 -1.80 25.68 -2.19
C ALA A 65 -0.89 26.21 -3.30
N LEU A 66 -0.19 25.31 -4.01
CA LEU A 66 0.61 25.67 -5.18
C LEU A 66 -0.22 26.43 -6.22
N LYS A 67 -1.41 25.93 -6.58
CA LYS A 67 -2.27 26.63 -7.54
C LYS A 67 -2.55 28.08 -7.10
N ARG A 68 -2.97 28.28 -5.85
CA ARG A 68 -3.24 29.63 -5.31
C ARG A 68 -2.01 30.54 -5.35
N SER A 69 -0.82 30.00 -5.05
CA SER A 69 0.43 30.76 -5.11
C SER A 69 0.80 31.16 -6.54
N ILE A 70 0.56 30.29 -7.53
CA ILE A 70 0.76 30.59 -8.95
C ILE A 70 -0.22 31.66 -9.42
N ASP A 71 -1.51 31.53 -9.09
CA ASP A 71 -2.53 32.53 -9.41
C ASP A 71 -2.13 33.91 -8.84
N THR A 72 -1.60 33.94 -7.61
CA THR A 72 -1.10 35.15 -6.95
C THR A 72 0.14 35.72 -7.64
N LEU A 73 1.09 34.88 -8.03
CA LEU A 73 2.28 35.30 -8.79
C LEU A 73 1.89 35.93 -10.14
N ILE A 74 0.92 35.34 -10.84
CA ILE A 74 0.40 35.87 -12.10
C ILE A 74 -0.26 37.23 -11.89
N ALA A 75 -1.10 37.36 -10.85
CA ALA A 75 -1.80 38.61 -10.54
C ALA A 75 -0.85 39.72 -10.03
N THR A 76 0.23 39.36 -9.32
CA THR A 76 1.13 40.31 -8.66
C THR A 76 2.57 39.82 -8.73
N PRO A 77 3.29 40.07 -9.84
CA PRO A 77 4.61 39.51 -10.07
C PRO A 77 5.69 40.27 -9.29
N THR A 78 6.01 39.79 -8.09
CA THR A 78 7.05 40.34 -7.24
C THR A 78 8.01 39.23 -6.81
N GLN A 79 9.18 39.60 -6.30
CA GLN A 79 10.13 38.60 -5.78
C GLN A 79 9.52 37.78 -4.63
N ALA A 80 8.65 38.40 -3.81
CA ALA A 80 7.99 37.72 -2.71
C ALA A 80 7.01 36.65 -3.19
N THR A 81 6.17 36.97 -4.18
CA THR A 81 5.20 36.02 -4.75
C THR A 81 5.89 34.90 -5.53
N LEU A 82 7.02 35.21 -6.20
CA LEU A 82 7.85 34.20 -6.84
C LEU A 82 8.48 33.22 -5.82
N ASN A 83 8.99 33.74 -4.72
CA ASN A 83 9.57 32.91 -3.67
C ASN A 83 8.50 32.02 -3.01
N GLN A 84 7.30 32.56 -2.78
CA GLN A 84 6.18 31.78 -2.26
C GLN A 84 5.80 30.63 -3.20
N ALA A 85 5.63 30.91 -4.50
CA ALA A 85 5.29 29.87 -5.47
C ALA A 85 6.37 28.77 -5.57
N ARG A 86 7.65 29.12 -5.41
CA ARG A 86 8.76 28.14 -5.36
C ARG A 86 8.72 27.26 -4.10
N THR A 87 8.34 27.84 -2.96
CA THR A 87 8.16 27.09 -1.70
C THR A 87 7.01 26.11 -1.84
N ASP A 88 5.83 26.57 -2.29
CA ASP A 88 4.65 25.72 -2.44
C ASP A 88 4.86 24.66 -3.54
N TRP A 89 5.68 24.94 -4.56
CA TRP A 89 6.07 23.95 -5.54
C TRP A 89 6.88 22.81 -4.92
N ARG A 90 7.85 23.13 -4.05
CA ARG A 90 8.64 22.11 -3.35
C ARG A 90 7.78 21.27 -2.40
N LEU A 91 6.85 21.90 -1.69
CA LEU A 91 5.93 21.21 -0.79
C LEU A 91 5.00 20.27 -1.56
N SER A 92 4.34 20.78 -2.61
CA SER A 92 3.47 19.99 -3.48
C SER A 92 4.21 18.81 -4.13
N TYR A 93 5.43 19.02 -4.62
CA TYR A 93 6.23 17.95 -5.19
C TYR A 93 6.61 16.89 -4.14
N SER A 94 6.99 17.31 -2.94
CA SER A 94 7.35 16.39 -1.85
C SER A 94 6.14 15.56 -1.39
N ALA A 95 4.96 16.18 -1.31
CA ALA A 95 3.73 15.47 -1.00
C ALA A 95 3.32 14.48 -2.09
N TYR A 96 3.51 14.82 -3.36
CA TYR A 96 3.23 13.92 -4.49
C TYR A 96 4.09 12.65 -4.48
N ILE A 97 5.39 12.77 -4.22
CA ILE A 97 6.30 11.60 -4.23
C ILE A 97 6.17 10.71 -2.99
N THR A 98 5.47 11.18 -1.95
CA THR A 98 5.22 10.43 -0.71
C THR A 98 3.81 9.85 -0.61
N ALA A 99 2.96 10.17 -1.60
CA ALA A 99 1.58 9.69 -1.72
C ALA A 99 1.45 8.37 -2.47
#